data_AF-A0AAD6M6F8-F1
#
_entry.id   AF-A0AAD6M6F8-F1
#
_cell.length_a   1.000
_cell.length_b   1.000
_cell.length_c   1.000
_cell.angle_alpha   90.00
_cell.angle_beta   90.00
_cell.angle_gamma   90.00
#
_symmetry.space_group_name_H-M   'P 1'
#
loop_
_entity.id
_entity.type
_entity.pdbx_description
1 polymer ?
#
loop_
_entity_poly.entity_id
_entity_poly.type
_entity_poly.pdbx_seq_one_letter_code
_entity_poly.pdbx_strand_id
1 'polypeptide(L)'
;MATQTRIEQESSSASASAGAGAKPGLRKPVFIKVDQLKPGTGGHTLTVKVLNFNTVLQKDRRSVSQHLRQTRIAECLIGDETGTIIFTARNDQVDLMKPGTTVILRNAKIDMFKGSMRLAVDKWGRVEVIEPAEFVVKEDNNLSLVEYELVNAAEE
;
A
#
# COMPACT_ATOMS: atom_id res chain seq x y z
N MET A 1 -35.46 35.62 51.98
CA MET A 1 -35.87 37.02 51.79
C MET A 1 -34.71 37.77 51.18
N ALA A 2 -34.97 38.46 50.06
CA ALA A 2 -34.21 39.54 49.40
C ALA A 2 -32.71 39.33 49.11
N THR A 3 -32.29 39.00 47.87
CA THR A 3 -31.93 39.92 46.76
C THR A 3 -31.00 41.07 47.14
N GLN A 4 -29.78 41.09 46.57
CA GLN A 4 -29.33 42.27 45.82
C GLN A 4 -28.27 41.93 44.76
N THR A 5 -28.52 42.51 43.60
CA THR A 5 -27.85 42.45 42.30
C THR A 5 -26.64 43.39 42.25
N ARG A 6 -25.60 43.07 41.46
CA ARG A 6 -24.78 44.08 40.77
C ARG A 6 -24.31 43.56 39.41
N ILE A 7 -24.54 44.39 38.39
CA ILE A 7 -24.24 44.26 36.97
C ILE A 7 -23.04 45.17 36.66
N GLU A 8 -22.17 44.77 35.71
CA GLU A 8 -21.57 45.59 34.63
C GLU A 8 -20.71 44.66 33.74
N GLN A 9 -21.18 44.36 32.52
CA GLN A 9 -20.77 44.87 31.19
C GLN A 9 -19.44 44.28 30.67
N GLU A 10 -19.45 43.39 29.68
CA GLU A 10 -19.67 43.56 28.22
C GLU A 10 -18.32 43.69 27.48
N SER A 11 -17.94 42.66 26.71
CA SER A 11 -17.03 42.83 25.59
C SER A 11 -17.36 41.80 24.50
N SER A 12 -18.08 42.30 23.51
CA SER A 12 -18.18 41.78 22.16
C SER A 12 -16.84 41.34 21.59
N SER A 13 -16.80 40.16 20.96
CA SER A 13 -16.02 39.98 19.74
C SER A 13 -16.68 38.93 18.86
N ALA A 14 -17.49 39.40 17.91
CA ALA A 14 -17.68 38.69 16.67
C ALA A 14 -16.32 38.59 15.96
N SER A 15 -15.88 37.38 15.65
CA SER A 15 -14.87 37.17 14.60
C SER A 15 -15.49 36.27 13.53
N ALA A 16 -15.97 36.93 12.48
CA ALA A 16 -16.11 36.32 11.18
C ALA A 16 -14.71 35.93 10.67
N SER A 17 -14.53 34.66 10.33
CA SER A 17 -13.55 34.16 9.37
C SER A 17 -13.76 32.66 9.27
N ALA A 18 -13.70 31.98 8.15
CA ALA A 18 -13.59 32.30 6.74
C ALA A 18 -13.87 30.95 6.08
N GLY A 19 -14.48 30.93 4.90
CA GLY A 19 -14.67 29.71 4.14
C GLY A 19 -13.34 29.01 3.88
N ALA A 20 -13.03 27.99 4.65
CA ALA A 20 -12.01 27.01 4.31
C ALA A 20 -12.73 25.89 3.56
N GLY A 21 -12.63 25.89 2.23
CA GLY A 21 -13.06 24.78 1.41
C GLY A 21 -12.55 23.48 2.02
N ALA A 22 -13.47 22.65 2.51
CA ALA A 22 -13.13 21.38 3.13
C ALA A 22 -12.33 20.58 2.11
N LYS A 23 -11.04 20.38 2.38
CA LYS A 23 -10.21 19.43 1.62
C LYS A 23 -11.03 18.13 1.60
N PRO A 24 -11.30 17.54 0.41
CA PRO A 24 -12.07 16.30 0.35
C PRO A 24 -11.45 15.31 1.33
N GLY A 25 -12.22 14.90 2.34
CA GLY A 25 -11.74 13.97 3.35
C GLY A 25 -11.18 12.75 2.65
N LEU A 26 -9.95 12.35 2.98
CA LEU A 26 -9.35 11.17 2.35
C LEU A 26 -10.29 9.99 2.61
N ARG A 27 -10.72 9.33 1.54
CA ARG A 27 -11.56 8.14 1.62
C ARG A 27 -10.89 7.12 2.53
N LYS A 28 -11.67 6.51 3.43
CA LYS A 28 -11.16 5.46 4.32
C LYS A 28 -10.53 4.36 3.44
N PRO A 29 -9.31 3.90 3.77
CA PRO A 29 -8.69 2.81 3.03
C PRO A 29 -9.56 1.55 3.15
N VAL A 30 -9.91 0.97 2.01
CA VAL A 30 -10.63 -0.31 1.95
C VAL A 30 -9.59 -1.40 1.85
N PHE A 31 -9.65 -2.34 2.79
CA PHE A 31 -8.81 -3.53 2.75
C PHE A 31 -9.44 -4.55 1.82
N ILE A 32 -8.64 -5.03 0.88
CA ILE A 32 -9.01 -6.10 -0.04
C ILE A 32 -8.11 -7.32 0.20
N LYS A 33 -8.55 -8.47 -0.30
CA LYS A 33 -7.83 -9.73 -0.21
C LYS A 33 -7.08 -10.04 -1.50
N VAL A 34 -6.13 -10.96 -1.41
CA VAL A 34 -5.29 -11.35 -2.56
C VAL A 34 -6.15 -11.89 -3.70
N ASP A 35 -7.13 -12.76 -3.42
CA ASP A 35 -8.05 -13.34 -4.43
C ASP A 35 -8.90 -12.32 -5.22
N GLN A 36 -9.09 -11.13 -4.68
CA GLN A 36 -9.87 -10.05 -5.31
C GLN A 36 -9.04 -9.20 -6.27
N LEU A 37 -7.73 -9.44 -6.37
CA LEU A 37 -6.84 -8.71 -7.26
C LEU A 37 -7.14 -9.05 -8.72
N LYS A 38 -7.24 -8.02 -9.56
CA LYS A 38 -7.52 -8.15 -11.00
C LYS A 38 -6.45 -7.44 -11.84
N PRO A 39 -6.17 -7.92 -13.07
CA PRO A 39 -5.26 -7.24 -13.98
C PRO A 39 -5.66 -5.77 -14.19
N GLY A 40 -4.66 -4.87 -14.25
CA GLY A 40 -4.89 -3.44 -14.51
C GLY A 40 -5.51 -2.64 -13.37
N THR A 41 -5.79 -3.26 -12.22
CA THR A 41 -6.33 -2.56 -11.05
C THR A 41 -5.24 -2.01 -10.12
N GLY A 42 -5.55 -0.99 -9.32
CA GLY A 42 -4.64 -0.44 -8.34
C GLY A 42 -5.35 0.41 -7.27
N GLY A 43 -4.56 0.98 -6.37
CA GLY A 43 -5.09 1.65 -5.18
C GLY A 43 -5.43 0.69 -4.04
N HIS A 44 -4.89 -0.52 -4.10
CA HIS A 44 -5.22 -1.61 -3.18
C HIS A 44 -4.55 -1.43 -1.84
N THR A 45 -5.27 -1.76 -0.78
CA THR A 45 -4.70 -1.88 0.56
C THR A 45 -4.92 -3.30 1.06
N LEU A 46 -3.86 -3.97 1.48
CA LEU A 46 -3.91 -5.37 1.87
C LEU A 46 -2.90 -5.65 2.99
N THR A 47 -3.27 -6.60 3.85
CA THR A 47 -2.42 -7.14 4.90
C THR A 47 -1.94 -8.51 4.46
N VAL A 48 -0.62 -8.70 4.37
CA VAL A 48 -0.02 -9.91 3.82
C VAL A 48 1.14 -10.36 4.68
N LYS A 49 1.41 -11.66 4.65
CA LYS A 49 2.59 -12.27 5.25
C LYS A 49 3.60 -12.58 4.16
N VAL A 50 4.87 -12.32 4.46
CA VAL A 50 5.99 -12.66 3.57
C VAL A 50 6.38 -14.12 3.78
N LEU A 51 6.32 -14.92 2.73
CA LEU A 51 6.70 -16.33 2.77
C LEU A 51 8.14 -16.52 2.30
N ASN A 52 8.48 -15.93 1.15
CA ASN A 52 9.79 -16.07 0.53
C ASN A 52 10.31 -14.72 0.05
N PHE A 53 11.63 -14.59 -0.02
CA PHE A 53 12.33 -13.37 -0.41
C PHE A 53 13.52 -13.72 -1.31
N ASN A 54 13.54 -13.16 -2.52
CA ASN A 54 14.60 -13.37 -3.50
C ASN A 54 15.12 -12.02 -4.02
N THR A 55 16.39 -11.72 -3.79
CA THR A 55 17.02 -10.51 -4.33
C THR A 55 17.38 -10.71 -5.80
N VAL A 56 16.70 -9.98 -6.69
CA VAL A 56 16.89 -10.11 -8.15
C VAL A 56 17.95 -9.14 -8.68
N LEU A 57 18.01 -7.92 -8.14
CA LEU A 57 19.00 -6.92 -8.54
C LEU A 57 19.57 -6.21 -7.33
N GLN A 58 20.88 -6.30 -7.19
CA GLN A 58 21.66 -5.53 -6.23
C GLN A 58 22.85 -4.92 -6.96
N LYS A 59 22.62 -3.80 -7.68
CA LYS A 59 23.71 -3.08 -8.35
C LYS A 59 24.29 -2.05 -7.39
N ASP A 60 25.33 -2.46 -6.69
CA ASP A 60 26.09 -1.59 -5.80
C ASP A 60 27.07 -0.74 -6.63
N ARG A 61 26.61 0.41 -7.15
CA ARG A 61 27.47 1.34 -7.91
C ARG A 61 28.38 2.13 -6.96
N ARG A 62 29.32 1.44 -6.29
CA ARG A 62 30.33 2.06 -5.39
C ARG A 62 31.32 3.01 -6.08
N SER A 63 31.17 3.30 -7.38
CA SER A 63 32.18 4.02 -8.17
C SER A 63 31.68 5.28 -8.92
N VAL A 64 30.38 5.58 -8.94
CA VAL A 64 29.89 6.79 -9.64
C VAL A 64 28.87 7.50 -8.75
N SER A 65 29.33 8.58 -8.09
CA SER A 65 28.60 9.56 -7.28
C SER A 65 27.53 9.01 -6.33
N GLN A 66 27.68 9.27 -5.03
CA GLN A 66 26.72 8.97 -3.95
C GLN A 66 25.26 9.42 -4.18
N HIS A 67 24.96 10.15 -5.25
CA HIS A 67 23.63 10.65 -5.59
C HIS A 67 22.90 9.77 -6.62
N LEU A 68 23.57 8.77 -7.20
CA LEU A 68 22.96 7.84 -8.14
C LEU A 68 22.38 6.63 -7.39
N ARG A 69 21.20 6.87 -6.79
CA ARG A 69 20.29 5.92 -6.11
C ARG A 69 20.63 4.45 -6.35
N GLN A 70 21.11 3.74 -5.32
CA GLN A 70 21.25 2.28 -5.34
C GLN A 70 19.91 1.64 -5.72
N THR A 71 19.81 1.07 -6.93
CA THR A 71 18.63 0.33 -7.35
C THR A 71 18.71 -1.08 -6.77
N ARG A 72 17.97 -1.32 -5.68
CA ARG A 72 17.76 -2.66 -5.11
C ARG A 72 16.38 -3.15 -5.48
N ILE A 73 16.27 -4.37 -6.01
CA ILE A 73 14.99 -5.00 -6.36
C ILE A 73 14.99 -6.42 -5.83
N ALA A 74 13.92 -6.79 -5.14
CA ALA A 74 13.66 -8.15 -4.69
C ALA A 74 12.26 -8.58 -5.09
N GLU A 75 12.13 -9.85 -5.44
CA GLU A 75 10.85 -10.54 -5.65
C GLU A 75 10.52 -11.30 -4.36
N CYS A 76 9.37 -11.01 -3.79
CA CYS A 76 8.92 -11.59 -2.53
C CYS A 76 7.64 -12.37 -2.79
N LEU A 77 7.56 -13.62 -2.34
CA LEU A 77 6.29 -14.33 -2.30
C LEU A 77 5.54 -13.89 -1.05
N ILE A 78 4.38 -13.26 -1.26
CA ILE A 78 3.52 -12.76 -0.19
C ILE A 78 2.14 -13.38 -0.32
N GLY A 79 1.39 -13.43 0.77
CA GLY A 79 0.00 -13.89 0.70
C GLY A 79 -0.79 -13.64 1.97
N ASP A 80 -2.08 -13.92 1.85
CA ASP A 80 -3.05 -13.91 2.92
C ASP A 80 -3.80 -15.25 2.95
N GLU A 81 -4.88 -15.35 3.72
CA GLU A 81 -5.69 -16.58 3.80
C GLU A 81 -6.40 -16.95 2.48
N THR A 82 -6.42 -16.05 1.49
CA THR A 82 -7.13 -16.24 0.21
C THR A 82 -6.21 -16.66 -0.92
N GLY A 83 -4.93 -16.28 -0.88
CA GLY A 83 -3.96 -16.64 -1.89
C GLY A 83 -2.59 -16.01 -1.71
N THR A 84 -1.73 -16.27 -2.69
CA THR A 84 -0.38 -15.70 -2.79
C THR A 84 -0.19 -14.94 -4.09
N ILE A 85 0.72 -13.97 -4.06
CA ILE A 85 1.14 -13.19 -5.22
C ILE A 85 2.61 -12.79 -5.06
N ILE A 86 3.33 -12.62 -6.18
CA ILE A 86 4.68 -12.09 -6.18
C ILE A 86 4.63 -10.57 -6.03
N PHE A 87 5.30 -10.07 -5.00
CA PHE A 87 5.52 -8.65 -4.76
C PHE A 87 6.91 -8.21 -5.22
N THR A 88 6.96 -7.11 -5.96
CA THR A 88 8.23 -6.49 -6.38
C THR A 88 8.63 -5.39 -5.39
N ALA A 89 9.51 -5.72 -4.46
CA ALA A 89 10.07 -4.78 -3.50
C ALA A 89 11.18 -3.94 -4.13
N ARG A 90 11.18 -2.62 -3.87
CA ARG A 90 12.20 -1.71 -4.39
C ARG A 90 12.87 -0.90 -3.28
N ASN A 91 14.18 -0.70 -3.41
CA ASN A 91 15.02 0.12 -2.52
C ASN A 91 14.82 -0.26 -1.04
N ASP A 92 14.30 0.65 -0.22
CA ASP A 92 14.15 0.47 1.22
C ASP A 92 13.07 -0.55 1.58
N GLN A 93 12.14 -0.84 0.66
CA GLN A 93 11.14 -1.90 0.84
C GLN A 93 11.81 -3.28 0.95
N VAL A 94 12.97 -3.46 0.31
CA VAL A 94 13.73 -4.71 0.35
C VAL A 94 14.11 -5.08 1.78
N ASP A 95 14.43 -4.10 2.63
CA ASP A 95 14.82 -4.33 4.01
C ASP A 95 13.62 -4.64 4.93
N LEU A 96 12.40 -4.23 4.52
CA LEU A 96 11.14 -4.47 5.25
C LEU A 96 10.54 -5.85 4.95
N MET A 97 10.75 -6.36 3.74
CA MET A 97 10.13 -7.59 3.24
C MET A 97 10.91 -8.86 3.66
N LYS A 98 11.11 -9.06 4.96
CA LYS A 98 11.79 -10.26 5.47
C LYS A 98 10.81 -11.44 5.56
N PRO A 99 11.23 -12.67 5.23
CA PRO A 99 10.39 -13.85 5.42
C PRO A 99 9.87 -13.96 6.85
N GLY A 100 8.59 -14.30 7.00
CA GLY A 100 7.90 -14.42 8.28
C GLY A 100 7.30 -13.12 8.82
N THR A 101 7.59 -11.94 8.25
CA THR A 101 6.96 -10.69 8.69
C THR A 101 5.57 -10.52 8.11
N THR A 102 4.70 -9.82 8.84
CA THR A 102 3.42 -9.34 8.35
C THR A 102 3.54 -7.88 8.00
N VAL A 103 3.07 -7.51 6.81
CA VAL A 103 3.14 -6.15 6.29
C VAL A 103 1.78 -5.70 5.75
N ILE A 104 1.50 -4.41 5.90
CA ILE A 104 0.40 -3.74 5.22
C ILE A 104 0.97 -3.01 4.01
N LEU A 105 0.45 -3.35 2.84
CA LEU A 105 0.75 -2.66 1.59
C LEU A 105 -0.36 -1.66 1.33
N ARG A 106 -0.04 -0.36 1.29
CA ARG A 106 -1.01 0.71 1.02
C ARG A 106 -0.81 1.28 -0.36
N ASN A 107 -1.93 1.53 -1.06
CA ASN A 107 -1.95 2.06 -2.43
C ASN A 107 -1.05 1.22 -3.37
N ALA A 108 -1.18 -0.10 -3.27
CA ALA A 108 -0.54 -1.05 -4.15
C ALA A 108 -1.29 -1.13 -5.49
N LYS A 109 -0.56 -1.51 -6.54
CA LYS A 109 -1.08 -1.71 -7.88
C LYS A 109 -0.67 -3.08 -8.42
N ILE A 110 -1.46 -3.58 -9.34
CA ILE A 110 -1.10 -4.73 -10.15
C ILE A 110 -0.21 -4.26 -11.31
N ASP A 111 0.95 -4.88 -11.41
CA ASP A 111 1.91 -4.73 -12.49
C ASP A 111 1.88 -6.02 -13.32
N MET A 112 1.60 -5.91 -14.61
CA MET A 112 1.59 -7.06 -15.51
C MET A 112 3.02 -7.33 -15.98
N PHE A 113 3.52 -8.53 -15.71
CA PHE A 113 4.86 -8.94 -16.12
C PHE A 113 4.81 -10.28 -16.84
N LYS A 114 5.16 -10.28 -18.14
CA LYS A 114 5.18 -11.48 -19.00
C LYS A 114 3.87 -12.30 -18.94
N GLY A 115 2.73 -11.61 -18.95
CA GLY A 115 1.41 -12.27 -18.89
C GLY A 115 0.91 -12.56 -17.47
N SER A 116 1.76 -12.52 -16.45
CA SER A 116 1.35 -12.79 -15.06
C SER A 116 1.20 -11.52 -14.23
N MET A 117 0.30 -11.56 -13.24
CA MET A 117 0.15 -10.46 -12.30
C MET A 117 1.26 -10.45 -11.25
N ARG A 118 1.77 -9.25 -10.96
CA ARG A 118 2.65 -8.97 -9.83
C ARG A 118 2.11 -7.80 -9.04
N LEU A 119 2.39 -7.76 -7.76
CA LEU A 119 2.04 -6.64 -6.91
C LEU A 119 3.22 -5.68 -6.77
N ALA A 120 2.96 -4.39 -6.85
CA ALA A 120 3.94 -3.34 -6.60
C ALA A 120 3.31 -2.19 -5.82
N VAL A 121 4.10 -1.50 -5.01
CA VAL A 121 3.63 -0.27 -4.33
C VAL A 121 3.81 0.91 -5.27
N ASP A 122 2.77 1.73 -5.42
CA ASP A 122 2.81 2.93 -6.26
C ASP A 122 3.59 4.08 -5.59
N LYS A 123 3.88 5.16 -6.31
CA LYS A 123 4.73 6.27 -5.81
C LYS A 123 4.18 7.01 -4.59
N TRP A 124 2.87 6.93 -4.33
CA TRP A 124 2.23 7.45 -3.12
C TRP A 124 1.89 6.36 -2.11
N GLY A 125 2.17 5.11 -2.44
CA GLY A 125 1.97 3.98 -1.56
C GLY A 125 3.13 3.78 -0.60
N ARG A 126 2.91 2.92 0.39
CA ARG A 126 3.90 2.62 1.42
C ARG A 126 3.72 1.20 1.95
N VAL A 127 4.81 0.67 2.48
CA VAL A 127 4.87 -0.63 3.16
C VAL A 127 5.00 -0.35 4.65
N GLU A 128 4.08 -0.86 5.45
CA GLU A 128 4.09 -0.75 6.91
C GLU A 128 4.29 -2.15 7.48
N VAL A 129 5.33 -2.36 8.29
CA VAL A 129 5.49 -3.61 9.05
C VAL A 129 4.60 -3.53 10.28
N ILE A 130 3.85 -4.60 10.53
CA ILE A 130 2.96 -4.69 11.67
C ILE A 130 3.28 -5.91 12.54
N GLU A 131 2.56 -6.04 13.64
CA GLU A 131 2.60 -7.25 14.46
C GLU A 131 2.20 -8.49 13.64
N PRO A 132 2.76 -9.66 13.97
CA PRO A 132 2.43 -10.90 13.27
C PRO A 132 0.93 -11.18 13.33
N ALA A 133 0.30 -11.22 12.16
CA ALA A 133 -1.13 -11.54 12.09
C ALA A 133 -1.33 -13.07 12.19
N GLU A 134 -2.36 -13.47 12.93
CA GLU A 134 -2.75 -14.86 13.15
C GLU A 134 -3.59 -15.41 11.99
N PHE A 135 -3.01 -15.47 10.78
CA PHE A 135 -3.63 -16.19 9.66
C PHE A 135 -2.64 -17.12 8.99
N VAL A 136 -3.17 -18.23 8.47
CA VAL A 136 -2.42 -19.18 7.64
C VAL A 136 -2.56 -18.75 6.19
N VAL A 137 -1.43 -18.57 5.51
CA VAL A 137 -1.41 -18.16 4.11
C VAL A 137 -1.84 -19.33 3.23
N LYS A 138 -2.72 -19.07 2.26
CA LYS A 138 -3.14 -20.09 1.30
C LYS A 138 -2.18 -20.13 0.11
N GLU A 139 -1.17 -20.98 0.23
CA GLU A 139 -0.11 -21.12 -0.78
C GLU A 139 -0.60 -21.77 -2.08
N ASP A 140 -1.67 -22.58 -2.02
CA ASP A 140 -2.23 -23.29 -3.18
C ASP A 140 -2.79 -22.35 -4.26
N ASN A 141 -3.19 -21.13 -3.90
CA ASN A 141 -3.80 -20.17 -4.81
C ASN A 141 -2.81 -19.05 -5.16
N ASN A 142 -1.89 -19.30 -6.10
CA ASN A 142 -0.89 -18.33 -6.51
C ASN A 142 -1.31 -17.57 -7.78
N LEU A 143 -1.67 -16.29 -7.62
CA LEU A 143 -2.12 -15.43 -8.72
C LEU A 143 -1.02 -15.02 -9.70
N SER A 144 0.26 -15.16 -9.30
CA SER A 144 1.38 -14.89 -10.18
C SER A 144 1.75 -16.06 -11.09
N LEU A 145 1.15 -17.23 -10.89
CA LEU A 145 1.26 -18.35 -11.83
C LEU A 145 0.17 -18.31 -12.91
N VAL A 146 -0.87 -17.50 -12.72
CA VAL A 146 -1.93 -17.33 -13.69
C VAL A 146 -1.45 -16.42 -14.80
N GLU A 147 -1.52 -16.92 -16.04
CA GLU A 147 -1.22 -16.16 -17.24
C GLU A 147 -2.51 -15.56 -17.81
N TYR A 148 -2.46 -14.26 -18.11
CA TYR A 148 -3.54 -13.50 -18.70
C TYR A 148 -3.15 -13.09 -20.12
N GLU A 149 -4.05 -13.36 -21.05
CA GLU A 149 -3.96 -12.87 -22.42
C GLU A 149 -4.76 -11.57 -22.57
N LEU A 150 -4.18 -10.60 -23.27
CA LEU A 150 -4.87 -9.37 -23.60
C LEU A 150 -5.79 -9.67 -24.79
N VAL A 151 -7.08 -9.88 -24.50
CA VAL A 151 -8.09 -9.98 -25.54
C VAL A 151 -8.47 -8.57 -25.98
N ASN A 152 -7.95 -8.13 -27.12
CA ASN A 152 -8.51 -6.96 -27.80
C ASN A 152 -9.91 -7.34 -28.25
N ALA A 153 -10.93 -6.78 -27.61
CA ALA A 153 -12.27 -6.79 -28.17
C ALA A 153 -12.20 -5.94 -29.46
N ALA A 154 -11.87 -6.57 -30.57
CA ALA A 154 -12.09 -5.99 -31.89
C ALA A 154 -13.61 -5.81 -32.02
N GLU A 155 -13.98 -4.57 -32.35
CA GLU A 155 -15.33 -4.16 -32.67
C GLU A 155 -15.91 -5.13 -33.71
N GLU A 156 -17.09 -5.68 -33.42
CA GLU A 156 -17.96 -6.30 -34.43
C GLU A 156 -18.67 -5.21 -35.23
#